data_AF-A0A0L6WRH1-F1
#
_entry.id   AF-A0A0L6WRH1-F1
#
_cell.length_a   1.000
_cell.length_b   1.000
_cell.length_c   1.000
_cell.angle_alpha   90.00
_cell.angle_beta   90.00
_cell.angle_gamma   90.00
#
_symmetry.space_group_name_H-M   'P 1'
#
loop_
_entity.id
_entity.type
_entity.pdbx_description
1 polymer ?
#
loop_
_entity_poly.entity_id
_entity_poly.type
_entity_poly.pdbx_seq_one_letter_code
_entity_poly.pdbx_strand_id
1 'polypeptide(L)'
;MPAQPITSTPVIDLALLSPVDVPLSCKKVSRTAVVGQVTTLETNFTTLEKEQATLKAENRDLMQWKEKTIAEQKGDNKKIAQELAGLRRELDGLKNERKKVTISAEEENSTVESRPEDDRLDEEARLVVELSVAHANSNIFKALVQAQFIEVMGCPGKLTANVLPPYPSLTDEWPVRPGTEGKAIHFHWEWPHTDPDNWANLMLISHEIQENGKQTMPCAMATIEHVSKDVRWSPKR
;
A
#
# COMPACT_ATOMS: atom_id res chain seq x y z
N MET A 1 -29.81 -11.09 -20.96
CA MET A 1 -30.41 -9.87 -21.55
C MET A 1 -30.29 -8.75 -20.53
N PRO A 2 -29.64 -7.61 -20.81
CA PRO A 2 -29.68 -6.45 -19.92
C PRO A 2 -30.84 -5.51 -20.30
N ALA A 3 -31.45 -4.94 -19.26
CA ALA A 3 -32.71 -4.21 -19.30
C ALA A 3 -32.64 -2.86 -20.03
N GLN A 4 -33.75 -2.47 -20.67
CA GLN A 4 -33.90 -1.20 -21.36
C GLN A 4 -34.00 -0.01 -20.37
N PRO A 5 -33.47 1.18 -20.73
CA PRO A 5 -33.59 2.38 -19.91
C PRO A 5 -34.99 2.99 -20.04
N ILE A 6 -35.64 3.21 -18.90
CA ILE A 6 -36.92 3.90 -18.81
C ILE A 6 -36.62 5.41 -18.79
N THR A 7 -36.84 6.09 -19.91
CA THR A 7 -36.85 7.55 -19.97
C THR A 7 -38.17 8.05 -19.38
N SER A 8 -38.14 8.51 -18.12
CA SER A 8 -39.25 9.22 -17.51
C SER A 8 -38.97 10.72 -17.61
N THR A 9 -39.56 11.37 -18.62
CA THR A 9 -39.68 12.83 -18.66
C THR A 9 -40.75 13.23 -17.63
N PRO A 10 -40.45 14.09 -16.64
CA PRO A 10 -41.48 14.57 -15.73
C PRO A 10 -42.45 15.46 -16.51
N VAL A 11 -43.68 14.99 -16.66
CA VAL A 11 -44.81 15.82 -17.10
C VAL A 11 -45.17 16.71 -15.92
N ILE A 12 -44.82 17.99 -16.00
CA ILE A 12 -45.26 18.98 -15.03
C ILE A 12 -46.74 19.26 -15.32
N ASP A 13 -47.62 18.84 -14.42
CA ASP A 13 -49.03 19.14 -14.48
C ASP A 13 -49.26 20.62 -14.14
N LEU A 14 -49.48 21.43 -15.17
CA LEU A 14 -49.72 22.88 -15.05
C LEU A 14 -50.99 23.20 -14.23
N ALA A 15 -51.86 22.24 -13.97
CA ALA A 15 -53.10 22.42 -13.21
C ALA A 15 -52.91 22.57 -11.69
N LEU A 16 -51.70 22.28 -11.15
CA LEU A 16 -51.41 22.42 -9.72
C LEU A 16 -50.83 23.79 -9.31
N LEU A 17 -50.64 24.70 -10.27
CA LEU A 17 -50.31 26.10 -9.98
C LEU A 17 -51.61 26.87 -9.63
N SER A 18 -52.14 26.64 -8.43
CA SER A 18 -53.08 27.61 -7.86
C SER A 18 -52.38 28.97 -7.73
N PRO A 19 -53.06 30.09 -8.06
CA PRO A 19 -52.49 31.41 -7.89
C PRO A 19 -52.29 31.63 -6.39
N VAL A 20 -51.04 31.63 -5.95
CA VAL A 20 -50.69 32.09 -4.62
C VAL A 20 -51.03 33.58 -4.60
N ASP A 21 -52.07 33.96 -3.85
CA ASP A 21 -52.37 35.35 -3.52
C ASP A 21 -51.21 35.93 -2.72
N VAL A 22 -50.22 36.44 -3.45
CA VAL A 22 -49.13 37.23 -2.89
C VAL A 22 -49.73 38.60 -2.55
N PRO A 23 -49.70 39.07 -1.28
CA PRO A 23 -50.10 40.42 -0.97
C PRO A 23 -49.15 41.38 -1.69
N LEU A 24 -49.66 42.04 -2.73
CA LEU A 24 -48.95 43.08 -3.49
C LEU A 24 -48.78 44.32 -2.60
N SER A 25 -47.81 44.28 -1.67
CA SER A 25 -47.15 45.49 -1.20
C SER A 25 -46.33 46.01 -2.38
N CYS A 26 -46.98 46.81 -3.22
CA CYS A 26 -46.39 47.38 -4.42
C CYS A 26 -45.41 48.51 -4.01
N LYS A 27 -44.26 48.14 -3.46
CA LYS A 27 -43.08 49.01 -3.49
C LYS A 27 -42.84 49.32 -4.96
N LYS A 28 -42.84 50.60 -5.34
CA LYS A 28 -42.51 51.03 -6.70
C LYS A 28 -41.06 50.64 -6.99
N VAL A 29 -40.84 49.42 -7.46
CA VAL A 29 -39.55 48.96 -7.96
C VAL A 29 -39.35 49.68 -9.28
N SER A 30 -38.27 50.45 -9.39
CA SER A 30 -37.93 51.12 -10.64
C SER A 30 -37.77 50.08 -11.74
N ARG A 31 -38.32 50.37 -12.92
CA ARG A 31 -38.16 49.52 -14.12
C ARG A 31 -36.68 49.21 -14.39
N THR A 32 -35.80 50.16 -14.10
CA THR A 32 -34.34 50.01 -14.18
C THR A 32 -33.80 48.96 -13.20
N ALA A 33 -34.35 48.86 -12.00
CA ALA A 33 -33.94 47.86 -11.01
C ALA A 33 -34.38 46.44 -11.44
N VAL A 34 -35.58 46.32 -12.03
CA VAL A 34 -36.04 45.04 -12.61
C VAL A 34 -35.16 44.64 -13.78
N VAL A 35 -34.84 45.56 -14.70
CA VAL A 35 -33.95 45.28 -15.84
C VAL A 35 -32.56 44.85 -15.37
N GLY A 36 -31.99 45.49 -14.34
CA GLY A 36 -30.68 45.09 -13.80
C GLY A 36 -30.70 43.70 -13.15
N GLN A 37 -31.81 43.30 -12.53
CA GLN A 37 -31.97 41.94 -12.01
C GLN A 37 -32.11 40.91 -13.13
N VAL A 38 -32.86 41.22 -14.19
CA VAL A 38 -33.02 40.33 -15.34
C VAL A 38 -31.68 40.10 -16.04
N THR A 39 -30.89 41.15 -16.28
CA THR A 39 -29.56 40.99 -16.91
C THR A 39 -28.59 40.20 -16.03
N THR A 40 -28.68 40.36 -14.70
CA THR A 40 -27.89 39.55 -13.76
C THR A 40 -28.32 38.08 -13.80
N LEU A 41 -29.61 37.80 -13.87
CA LEU A 41 -30.12 36.42 -13.97
C LEU A 41 -29.73 35.78 -15.31
N GLU A 42 -29.80 36.52 -16.42
CA GLU A 42 -29.37 36.05 -17.74
C GLU A 42 -27.89 35.68 -17.76
N THR A 43 -27.01 36.54 -17.22
CA THR A 43 -25.57 36.25 -17.12
C THR A 43 -25.29 35.04 -16.23
N ASN A 44 -25.98 34.92 -15.09
CA ASN A 44 -25.86 33.74 -14.24
C ASN A 44 -26.32 32.45 -14.95
N PHE A 45 -27.43 32.51 -15.70
CA PHE A 45 -27.95 31.36 -16.44
C PHE A 45 -26.95 30.88 -17.50
N THR A 46 -26.38 31.81 -18.28
CA THR A 46 -25.36 31.45 -19.27
C THR A 46 -24.09 30.87 -18.65
N THR A 47 -23.73 31.29 -17.43
CA THR A 47 -22.60 30.72 -16.68
C THR A 47 -22.92 29.29 -16.24
N LEU A 48 -24.10 29.07 -15.66
CA LEU A 48 -24.55 27.74 -15.24
C LEU A 48 -24.67 26.76 -16.41
N GLU A 49 -25.11 27.21 -17.59
CA GLU A 49 -25.14 26.37 -18.79
C GLU A 49 -23.75 25.90 -19.22
N LYS A 50 -22.75 26.79 -19.14
CA LYS A 50 -21.35 26.44 -19.43
C LYS A 50 -20.81 25.46 -18.40
N GLU A 51 -21.04 25.70 -17.12
CA GLU A 51 -20.63 24.79 -16.04
C GLU A 51 -21.28 23.41 -16.20
N GLN A 52 -22.56 23.37 -16.54
CA GLN A 52 -23.26 22.11 -16.78
C GLN A 52 -22.67 21.35 -17.98
N ALA A 53 -22.27 22.05 -19.04
CA ALA A 53 -21.61 21.43 -20.18
C ALA A 53 -20.23 20.86 -19.81
N THR A 54 -19.44 21.60 -19.04
CA THR A 54 -18.13 21.16 -18.54
C THR A 54 -18.25 19.93 -17.65
N LEU A 55 -19.14 19.96 -16.65
CA LEU A 55 -19.36 18.83 -15.75
C LEU A 55 -19.85 17.58 -16.50
N LYS A 56 -20.68 17.74 -17.54
CA LYS A 56 -21.11 16.62 -18.39
C LYS A 56 -19.94 16.01 -19.19
N ALA A 57 -18.98 16.81 -19.62
CA ALA A 57 -17.79 16.33 -20.31
C ALA A 57 -16.86 15.59 -19.33
N GLU A 58 -16.55 16.20 -18.18
CA GLU A 58 -15.70 15.59 -17.15
C GLU A 58 -16.27 14.26 -16.65
N ASN A 59 -17.58 14.17 -16.44
CA ASN A 59 -18.23 12.94 -15.99
C ASN A 59 -18.18 11.84 -17.06
N ARG A 60 -18.22 12.20 -18.35
CA ARG A 60 -18.02 11.25 -19.45
C ARG A 60 -16.59 10.70 -19.46
N ASP A 61 -15.60 11.57 -19.29
CA ASP A 61 -14.19 11.19 -19.29
C ASP A 61 -13.87 10.31 -18.07
N LEU A 62 -14.42 10.66 -16.90
CA LEU A 62 -14.30 9.86 -15.67
C LEU A 62 -14.90 8.45 -15.85
N MET A 63 -16.06 8.35 -16.51
CA MET A 63 -16.68 7.05 -16.80
C MET A 63 -15.83 6.20 -17.76
N GLN A 64 -15.28 6.81 -18.82
CA GLN A 64 -14.37 6.10 -19.73
C GLN A 64 -13.09 5.63 -19.03
N TRP A 65 -12.50 6.49 -18.20
CA TRP A 65 -11.32 6.14 -17.41
C TRP A 65 -11.61 4.97 -16.46
N LYS A 66 -12.73 5.03 -15.73
CA LYS A 66 -13.18 3.95 -14.84
C LYS A 66 -13.35 2.62 -15.59
N GLU A 67 -13.99 2.63 -16.75
CA GLU A 67 -14.18 1.42 -17.56
C GLU A 67 -12.85 0.83 -18.03
N LYS A 68 -11.92 1.67 -18.46
CA LYS A 68 -10.56 1.26 -18.85
C LYS A 68 -9.82 0.62 -17.69
N THR A 69 -9.82 1.25 -16.51
CA THR A 69 -9.15 0.70 -15.32
C THR A 69 -9.75 -0.64 -14.89
N ILE A 70 -11.08 -0.79 -14.95
CA ILE A 70 -11.73 -2.08 -14.65
C ILE A 70 -11.29 -3.18 -15.64
N ALA A 71 -11.18 -2.85 -16.93
CA ALA A 71 -10.74 -3.80 -17.94
C ALA A 71 -9.28 -4.25 -17.72
N GLU A 72 -8.39 -3.30 -17.40
CA GLU A 72 -6.98 -3.57 -17.06
C GLU A 72 -6.86 -4.46 -15.82
N GLN A 73 -7.52 -4.09 -14.73
CA GLN A 73 -7.54 -4.88 -13.49
C GLN A 73 -8.06 -6.29 -13.69
N LYS A 74 -9.12 -6.46 -14.51
CA LYS A 74 -9.64 -7.79 -14.85
C LYS A 74 -8.64 -8.61 -15.65
N GLY A 75 -7.88 -7.97 -16.54
CA GLY A 75 -6.79 -8.59 -17.29
C GLY A 75 -5.67 -9.08 -16.37
N ASP A 76 -5.22 -8.24 -15.45
CA ASP A 76 -4.14 -8.58 -14.53
C ASP A 76 -4.55 -9.64 -13.50
N ASN A 77 -5.77 -9.56 -12.96
CA ASN A 77 -6.33 -10.61 -12.10
C ASN A 77 -6.36 -11.98 -12.81
N LYS A 78 -6.63 -12.01 -14.11
CA LYS A 78 -6.58 -13.25 -14.88
C LYS A 78 -5.17 -13.80 -15.01
N LYS A 79 -4.16 -12.95 -15.24
CA LYS A 79 -2.74 -13.37 -15.30
C LYS A 79 -2.28 -13.91 -13.95
N ILE A 80 -2.56 -13.19 -12.87
CA ILE A 80 -2.24 -13.62 -11.49
C ILE A 80 -2.88 -14.97 -11.18
N ALA A 81 -4.15 -15.17 -11.54
CA ALA A 81 -4.82 -16.45 -11.35
C ALA A 81 -4.15 -17.61 -12.13
N GLN A 82 -3.64 -17.34 -13.34
CA GLN A 82 -2.91 -18.32 -14.13
C GLN A 82 -1.55 -18.67 -13.52
N GLU A 83 -0.80 -17.67 -13.05
CA GLU A 83 0.49 -17.86 -12.37
C GLU A 83 0.32 -18.65 -11.07
N LEU A 84 -0.68 -18.32 -10.26
CA LEU A 84 -1.01 -19.07 -9.04
C LEU A 84 -1.36 -20.53 -9.34
N ALA A 85 -2.09 -20.80 -10.42
CA ALA A 85 -2.39 -22.16 -10.86
C ALA A 85 -1.14 -22.91 -11.38
N GLY A 86 -0.15 -22.20 -11.93
CA GLY A 86 1.16 -22.74 -12.29
C GLY A 86 1.96 -23.13 -11.05
N LEU A 87 2.15 -22.20 -10.13
CA LEU A 87 2.90 -22.41 -8.89
C LEU A 87 2.31 -23.52 -8.02
N ARG A 88 0.98 -23.65 -7.96
CA ARG A 88 0.32 -24.76 -7.26
C ARG A 88 0.69 -26.12 -7.85
N ARG A 89 0.71 -26.24 -9.19
CA ARG A 89 1.12 -27.48 -9.87
C ARG A 89 2.59 -27.80 -9.63
N GLU A 90 3.46 -26.80 -9.67
CA GLU A 90 4.89 -26.98 -9.36
C GLU A 90 5.09 -27.45 -7.92
N LEU A 91 4.39 -26.84 -6.97
CA LEU A 91 4.46 -27.21 -5.56
C LEU A 91 3.96 -28.63 -5.32
N ASP A 92 2.85 -29.03 -5.95
CA ASP A 92 2.35 -30.40 -5.89
C ASP A 92 3.35 -31.40 -6.52
N GLY A 93 3.98 -31.02 -7.64
CA GLY A 93 5.04 -31.80 -8.27
C GLY A 93 6.24 -32.02 -7.34
N LEU A 94 6.77 -30.95 -6.74
CA LEU A 94 7.88 -31.02 -5.79
C LEU A 94 7.53 -31.81 -4.53
N LYS A 95 6.28 -31.71 -4.05
CA LYS A 95 5.81 -32.50 -2.91
C LYS A 95 5.77 -33.99 -3.23
N ASN A 96 5.39 -34.37 -4.44
CA ASN A 96 5.40 -35.76 -4.90
C ASN A 96 6.83 -36.28 -5.10
N GLU A 97 7.72 -35.48 -5.69
CA GLU A 97 9.14 -35.85 -5.83
C GLU A 97 9.81 -36.01 -4.46
N ARG A 98 9.55 -35.11 -3.51
CA ARG A 98 10.02 -35.28 -2.12
C ARG A 98 9.56 -36.61 -1.53
N LYS A 99 8.27 -36.96 -1.67
CA LYS A 99 7.74 -38.24 -1.17
C LYS A 99 8.44 -39.45 -1.80
N LYS A 100 8.69 -39.43 -3.11
CA LYS A 100 9.43 -40.51 -3.78
C LYS A 100 10.84 -40.66 -3.23
N VAL A 101 11.56 -39.55 -3.06
CA VAL A 101 12.91 -39.55 -2.49
C VAL A 101 12.91 -40.11 -1.07
N THR A 102 11.91 -39.75 -0.25
CA THR A 102 11.76 -40.29 1.12
C THR A 102 11.51 -41.81 1.10
N ILE A 103 10.62 -42.31 0.23
CA ILE A 103 10.31 -43.74 0.13
C ILE A 103 11.52 -44.53 -0.40
N SER A 104 12.25 -44.02 -1.39
CA SER A 104 13.46 -44.68 -1.90
C SER A 104 14.60 -44.70 -0.87
N ALA A 105 14.71 -43.68 -0.01
CA ALA A 105 15.67 -43.67 1.09
C ALA A 105 15.31 -44.69 2.20
N GLU A 106 14.02 -44.96 2.41
CA GLU A 106 13.54 -45.97 3.37
C GLU A 106 13.72 -47.41 2.83
N GLU A 107 13.55 -47.63 1.52
CA GLU A 107 13.76 -48.95 0.89
C GLU A 107 15.26 -49.34 0.81
N GLU A 108 16.18 -48.39 0.64
CA GLU A 108 17.63 -48.66 0.67
C GLU A 108 18.20 -48.83 2.09
N ASN A 109 17.48 -48.40 3.15
CA ASN A 109 17.94 -48.49 4.53
C ASN A 109 17.53 -49.79 5.27
N SER A 110 16.88 -50.74 4.59
CA SER A 110 16.50 -52.06 5.16
C SER A 110 17.69 -53.03 5.33
N THR A 111 18.91 -52.63 4.95
CA THR A 111 20.13 -53.43 5.16
C THR A 111 21.30 -52.58 5.69
N VAL A 112 21.08 -51.71 6.68
CA VAL A 112 22.18 -51.04 7.38
C VAL A 112 21.97 -51.07 8.88
N GLU A 113 22.99 -51.59 9.57
CA GLU A 113 23.18 -51.59 11.02
C GLU A 113 22.75 -50.27 11.67
N SER A 114 22.14 -50.42 12.84
CA SER A 114 21.74 -49.37 13.76
C SER A 114 22.88 -48.37 14.01
N ARG A 115 22.88 -47.25 13.30
CA ARG A 115 23.66 -46.06 13.61
C ARG A 115 22.87 -45.25 14.65
N PRO A 116 23.46 -44.84 15.79
CA PRO A 116 22.75 -43.99 16.72
C PRO A 116 22.41 -42.67 16.01
N GLU A 117 21.15 -42.26 16.09
CA GLU A 117 20.74 -40.93 15.63
C GLU A 117 21.58 -39.89 16.38
N ASP A 118 22.27 -39.07 15.61
CA ASP A 118 23.16 -38.03 16.12
C ASP A 118 22.31 -36.80 16.49
N ASP A 119 21.69 -36.86 17.68
CA ASP A 119 20.92 -35.77 18.32
C ASP A 119 21.71 -34.44 18.43
N ARG A 120 23.03 -34.47 18.17
CA ARG A 120 23.93 -33.31 18.26
C ARG A 120 23.68 -32.27 17.17
N LEU A 121 23.18 -32.67 16.00
CA LEU A 121 22.82 -31.72 14.93
C LEU A 121 21.59 -30.88 15.32
N ASP A 122 20.66 -31.46 16.08
CA ASP A 122 19.44 -30.77 16.52
C ASP A 122 19.75 -29.81 17.68
N GLU A 123 20.66 -30.18 18.58
CA GLU A 123 21.10 -29.32 19.69
C GLU A 123 21.91 -28.10 19.19
N GLU A 124 22.81 -28.28 18.22
CA GLU A 124 23.57 -27.16 17.63
C GLU A 124 22.63 -26.17 16.91
N ALA A 125 21.65 -26.68 16.15
CA ALA A 125 20.63 -25.85 15.52
C ALA A 125 19.80 -25.08 16.57
N ARG A 126 19.44 -25.73 17.68
CA ARG A 126 18.72 -25.09 18.79
C ARG A 126 19.53 -23.98 19.43
N LEU A 127 20.81 -24.21 19.70
CA LEU A 127 21.72 -23.21 20.28
C LEU A 127 21.89 -22.00 19.37
N VAL A 128 22.00 -22.20 18.05
CA VAL A 128 22.05 -21.10 17.07
C VAL A 128 20.78 -20.25 17.09
N VAL A 129 19.61 -20.89 17.19
CA VAL A 129 18.32 -20.17 17.27
C VAL A 129 18.21 -19.40 18.59
N GLU A 130 18.51 -20.02 19.72
CA GLU A 130 18.50 -19.37 21.04
C GLU A 130 19.43 -18.15 21.06
N LEU A 131 20.63 -18.29 20.49
CA LEU A 131 21.61 -17.22 20.40
C LEU A 131 21.11 -16.08 19.49
N SER A 132 20.47 -16.40 18.36
CA SER A 132 19.87 -15.40 17.47
C SER A 132 18.74 -14.62 18.16
N VAL A 133 17.86 -15.32 18.89
CA VAL A 133 16.78 -14.70 19.69
C VAL A 133 17.34 -13.80 20.78
N ALA A 134 18.42 -14.21 21.46
CA ALA A 134 19.06 -13.39 22.49
C ALA A 134 19.64 -12.09 21.89
N HIS A 135 20.30 -12.18 20.74
CA HIS A 135 20.83 -11.01 20.04
C HIS A 135 19.72 -10.08 19.53
N ALA A 136 18.64 -10.62 18.94
CA ALA A 136 17.50 -9.82 18.48
C ALA A 136 16.79 -9.08 19.63
N ASN A 137 16.78 -9.65 20.83
CA ASN A 137 16.20 -9.01 22.02
C ASN A 137 17.15 -8.06 22.75
N SER A 138 18.43 -8.03 22.37
CA SER A 138 19.45 -7.21 23.04
C SER A 138 19.17 -5.71 22.89
N ASN A 139 19.52 -4.94 23.92
CA ASN A 139 19.41 -3.47 23.88
C ASN A 139 20.30 -2.87 22.79
N ILE A 140 21.43 -3.53 22.49
CA ILE A 140 22.36 -3.14 21.44
C ILE A 140 21.67 -3.24 20.07
N PHE A 141 20.97 -4.35 19.79
CA PHE A 141 20.21 -4.50 18.55
C PHE A 141 19.11 -3.45 18.42
N LYS A 142 18.34 -3.23 19.49
CA LYS A 142 17.25 -2.23 19.50
C LYS A 142 17.78 -0.83 19.23
N ALA A 143 18.91 -0.46 19.84
CA ALA A 143 19.56 0.82 19.61
C ALA A 143 20.06 0.96 18.16
N LEU A 144 20.61 -0.10 17.58
CA LEU A 144 21.02 -0.13 16.18
C LEU A 144 19.82 0.03 15.23
N VAL A 145 18.75 -0.74 15.44
CA VAL A 145 17.51 -0.65 14.66
C VAL A 145 16.95 0.77 14.73
N GLN A 146 16.91 1.36 15.93
CA GLN A 146 16.44 2.73 16.12
C GLN A 146 17.32 3.74 15.39
N ALA A 147 18.65 3.64 15.49
CA ALA A 147 19.57 4.54 14.81
C ALA A 147 19.38 4.48 13.28
N GLN A 148 19.32 3.27 12.72
CA GLN A 148 19.13 3.10 11.29
C GLN A 148 17.75 3.57 10.83
N PHE A 149 16.71 3.30 11.61
CA PHE A 149 15.36 3.78 11.33
C PHE A 149 15.31 5.31 11.25
N ILE A 150 15.94 6.01 12.20
CA ILE A 150 16.00 7.48 12.24
C ILE A 150 16.69 8.04 11.00
N GLU A 151 17.80 7.42 10.60
CA GLU A 151 18.58 7.81 9.44
C GLU A 151 17.79 7.62 8.14
N VAL A 152 17.16 6.45 7.96
CA VAL A 152 16.42 6.11 6.75
C VAL A 152 15.10 6.88 6.64
N MET A 153 14.49 7.26 7.77
CA MET A 153 13.34 8.18 7.83
C MET A 153 13.72 9.64 7.57
N GLY A 154 15.02 9.98 7.48
CA GLY A 154 15.48 11.35 7.25
C GLY A 154 15.13 12.33 8.38
N CYS A 155 14.93 11.84 9.61
CA CYS A 155 14.44 12.62 10.74
C CYS A 155 15.44 12.62 11.93
N PRO A 156 16.71 13.02 11.74
CA PRO A 156 17.71 12.96 12.80
C PRO A 156 17.28 13.80 14.02
N GLY A 157 17.28 13.16 15.20
CA GLY A 157 17.01 13.82 16.48
C GLY A 157 15.54 14.21 16.75
N LYS A 158 14.59 13.86 15.87
CA LYS A 158 13.16 14.21 16.04
C LYS A 158 12.30 13.06 16.53
N LEU A 159 12.75 11.83 16.35
CA LEU A 159 12.05 10.61 16.76
C LEU A 159 12.34 10.31 18.23
N THR A 160 11.29 10.34 19.05
CA THR A 160 11.32 9.81 20.41
C THR A 160 10.25 8.75 20.57
N ALA A 161 10.26 7.98 21.65
CA ALA A 161 9.22 6.98 21.93
C ALA A 161 7.78 7.56 21.92
N ASN A 162 7.64 8.88 22.12
CA ASN A 162 6.35 9.57 22.20
C ASN A 162 6.10 10.56 21.04
N VAL A 163 7.04 10.71 20.10
CA VAL A 163 6.96 11.68 19.00
C VAL A 163 7.22 10.94 17.70
N LEU A 164 6.15 10.68 16.98
CA LEU A 164 6.22 10.23 15.60
C LEU A 164 6.68 11.39 14.70
N PRO A 165 7.39 11.11 13.60
CA PRO A 165 7.74 12.15 12.66
C PRO A 165 6.46 12.68 12.01
N PRO A 166 6.39 13.98 11.66
CA PRO A 166 5.30 14.48 10.86
C PRO A 166 5.40 13.83 9.48
N TYR A 167 4.59 12.79 9.25
CA TYR A 167 4.49 12.15 7.96
C TYR A 167 4.02 13.19 6.94
N PRO A 168 4.74 13.38 5.82
CA PRO A 168 4.18 14.11 4.69
C PRO A 168 2.85 13.44 4.29
N SER A 169 1.86 14.22 3.87
CA SER A 169 0.69 13.62 3.26
C SER A 169 1.11 12.85 2.00
N LEU A 170 0.31 11.87 1.55
CA LEU A 170 0.57 11.11 0.32
C LEU A 170 0.84 12.00 -0.90
N THR A 171 0.40 13.26 -0.86
CA THR A 171 0.52 14.26 -1.92
C THR A 171 1.72 15.21 -1.76
N ASP A 172 2.43 15.19 -0.64
CA ASP A 172 3.56 16.08 -0.38
C ASP A 172 4.88 15.52 -0.91
N GLU A 173 5.81 16.41 -1.24
CA GLU A 173 7.15 16.05 -1.66
C GLU A 173 7.96 15.49 -0.48
N TRP A 174 8.47 14.27 -0.64
CA TRP A 174 9.12 13.52 0.44
C TRP A 174 10.52 14.06 0.77
N PRO A 175 10.88 14.13 2.07
CA PRO A 175 12.21 14.57 2.46
C PRO A 175 13.27 13.61 1.93
N VAL A 176 14.38 14.17 1.46
CA VAL A 176 15.56 13.41 1.07
C VAL A 176 16.36 13.06 2.32
N ARG A 177 16.87 11.82 2.40
CA ARG A 177 17.69 11.39 3.53
C ARG A 177 18.96 12.25 3.59
N PRO A 178 19.31 12.84 4.76
CA PRO A 178 20.49 13.67 4.90
C PRO A 178 21.76 12.94 4.44
N GLY A 179 22.53 13.55 3.54
CA GLY A 179 23.79 12.98 3.04
C GLY A 179 23.64 11.92 1.94
N THR A 180 22.44 11.68 1.41
CA THR A 180 22.21 10.78 0.26
C THR A 180 21.28 11.41 -0.77
N GLU A 181 21.21 10.84 -1.98
CA GLU A 181 20.19 11.20 -2.99
C GLU A 181 18.88 10.41 -2.82
N GLY A 182 18.81 9.50 -1.84
CA GLY A 182 17.66 8.65 -1.63
C GLY A 182 16.54 9.35 -0.86
N LYS A 183 15.29 9.17 -1.32
CA LYS A 183 14.10 9.61 -0.57
C LYS A 183 14.01 8.88 0.78
N ALA A 184 13.48 9.56 1.79
CA ALA A 184 13.13 8.93 3.06
C ALA A 184 12.03 7.88 2.87
N ILE A 185 11.99 6.89 3.76
CA ILE A 185 11.00 5.81 3.70
C ILE A 185 9.63 6.22 4.25
N HIS A 186 8.59 5.63 3.68
CA HIS A 186 7.20 5.85 4.07
C HIS A 186 6.68 4.71 4.99
N PHE A 187 7.23 4.62 6.20
CA PHE A 187 6.86 3.55 7.12
C PHE A 187 5.66 3.93 7.99
N HIS A 188 4.56 3.17 7.93
CA HIS A 188 3.37 3.41 8.75
C HIS A 188 3.26 2.38 9.87
N TRP A 189 3.22 2.85 11.12
CA TRP A 189 3.04 1.98 12.29
C TRP A 189 1.69 1.27 12.31
N GLU A 190 0.66 1.88 11.71
CA GLU A 190 -0.70 1.35 11.66
C GLU A 190 -0.88 0.31 10.54
N TRP A 191 0.05 0.24 9.59
CA TRP A 191 -0.06 -0.67 8.46
C TRP A 191 0.54 -2.03 8.80
N PRO A 192 -0.12 -3.14 8.40
CA PRO A 192 0.40 -4.46 8.67
C PRO A 192 1.69 -4.71 7.87
N HIS A 193 2.54 -5.61 8.37
CA HIS A 193 3.76 -6.05 7.65
C HIS A 193 3.46 -6.77 6.32
N THR A 194 2.20 -7.13 6.08
CA THR A 194 1.73 -7.71 4.80
C THR A 194 1.45 -6.65 3.74
N ASP A 195 1.43 -5.37 4.12
CA ASP A 195 1.34 -4.28 3.15
C ASP A 195 2.64 -4.20 2.32
N PRO A 196 2.57 -4.18 0.98
CA PRO A 196 3.75 -4.21 0.13
C PRO A 196 4.72 -3.05 0.37
N ASP A 197 4.20 -1.83 0.58
CA ASP A 197 5.03 -0.64 0.77
C ASP A 197 5.68 -0.68 2.16
N ASN A 198 4.91 -1.04 3.18
CA ASN A 198 5.44 -1.18 4.54
C ASN A 198 6.47 -2.30 4.65
N TRP A 199 6.26 -3.43 3.96
CA TRP A 199 7.22 -4.52 3.87
C TRP A 199 8.51 -4.11 3.15
N ALA A 200 8.40 -3.41 2.02
CA ALA A 200 9.56 -2.90 1.29
C ALA A 200 10.41 -1.96 2.16
N ASN A 201 9.77 -1.12 2.97
CA ASN A 201 10.45 -0.24 3.92
C ASN A 201 11.15 -1.01 5.07
N LEU A 202 10.50 -2.03 5.62
CA LEU A 202 11.12 -2.92 6.63
C LEU A 202 12.36 -3.64 6.06
N MET A 203 12.26 -4.12 4.82
CA MET A 203 13.38 -4.76 4.14
C MET A 203 14.52 -3.79 3.87
N LEU A 204 14.22 -2.55 3.49
CA LEU A 204 15.23 -1.51 3.30
C LEU A 204 15.95 -1.20 4.62
N ILE A 205 15.24 -1.06 5.74
CA ILE A 205 15.86 -0.85 7.06
C ILE A 205 16.78 -2.05 7.40
N SER A 206 16.32 -3.28 7.17
CA SER A 206 17.11 -4.48 7.39
C SER A 206 18.40 -4.49 6.55
N HIS A 207 18.32 -4.10 5.29
CA HIS A 207 19.48 -3.97 4.40
C HIS A 207 20.46 -2.90 4.90
N GLU A 208 19.97 -1.74 5.31
CA GLU A 208 20.80 -0.64 5.83
C GLU A 208 21.51 -1.04 7.13
N ILE A 209 20.87 -1.82 8.00
CA ILE A 209 21.51 -2.41 9.20
C ILE A 209 22.67 -3.34 8.82
N GLN A 210 22.54 -4.08 7.72
CA GLN A 210 23.58 -5.03 7.26
C GLN A 210 24.79 -4.31 6.66
N GLU A 211 24.54 -3.37 5.76
CA GLU A 211 25.59 -2.65 5.03
C GLU A 211 26.27 -1.60 5.91
N ASN A 212 25.48 -0.79 6.61
CA ASN A 212 25.96 0.40 7.31
C ASN A 212 26.03 0.22 8.83
N GLY A 213 25.25 -0.70 9.41
CA GLY A 213 25.16 -0.84 10.87
C GLY A 213 26.49 -1.10 11.58
N LYS A 214 27.46 -1.72 10.90
CA LYS A 214 28.83 -1.91 11.43
C LYS A 214 29.58 -0.58 11.61
N GLN A 215 29.34 0.38 10.72
CA GLN A 215 29.94 1.72 10.74
C GLN A 215 29.19 2.61 11.74
N THR A 216 27.86 2.53 11.77
CA THR A 216 27.00 3.32 12.66
C THR A 216 27.12 2.89 14.12
N MET A 217 27.28 1.59 14.39
CA MET A 217 27.38 1.05 15.74
C MET A 217 28.32 -0.18 15.79
N PRO A 218 29.65 0.02 15.85
CA PRO A 218 30.63 -1.08 15.85
C PRO A 218 30.41 -2.11 16.97
N CYS A 219 29.90 -1.69 18.13
CA CYS A 219 29.59 -2.60 19.24
C CYS A 219 28.43 -3.57 18.96
N ALA A 220 27.65 -3.36 17.89
CA ALA A 220 26.56 -4.22 17.47
C ALA A 220 26.97 -5.29 16.44
N MET A 221 28.26 -5.37 16.05
CA MET A 221 28.72 -6.29 15.00
C MET A 221 28.35 -7.76 15.26
N ALA A 222 28.58 -8.26 16.48
CA ALA A 222 28.26 -9.64 16.84
C ALA A 222 26.76 -9.95 16.69
N THR A 223 25.93 -8.96 17.04
CA THR A 223 24.47 -9.03 16.91
C THR A 223 24.03 -9.07 15.45
N ILE A 224 24.61 -8.21 14.60
CA ILE A 224 24.30 -8.18 13.15
C ILE A 224 24.59 -9.56 12.53
N GLU A 225 25.72 -10.18 12.87
CA GLU A 225 26.13 -11.48 12.33
C GLU A 225 25.22 -12.65 12.75
N HIS A 226 24.67 -12.62 13.96
CA HIS A 226 23.81 -13.69 14.49
C HIS A 226 22.33 -13.53 14.15
N VAL A 227 21.87 -12.30 13.91
CA VAL A 227 20.47 -12.01 13.56
C VAL A 227 20.26 -11.94 12.05
N SER A 228 21.27 -11.52 11.27
CA SER A 228 21.16 -11.36 9.82
C SER A 228 21.70 -12.58 9.06
N LYS A 229 20.78 -13.47 8.68
CA LYS A 229 21.01 -14.44 7.60
C LYS A 229 19.76 -14.56 6.75
N ASP A 230 19.49 -13.52 5.94
CA ASP A 230 18.57 -13.67 4.82
C ASP A 230 19.26 -13.20 3.52
N VAL A 231 19.83 -14.16 2.79
CA VAL A 231 20.67 -13.97 1.59
C VAL A 231 19.83 -13.61 0.34
N ARG A 232 18.61 -13.12 0.52
CA ARG A 232 17.65 -12.93 -0.58
C ARG A 232 17.10 -11.51 -0.61
N TRP A 233 17.96 -10.56 -0.95
CA TRP A 233 17.51 -9.31 -1.53
C TRP A 233 18.27 -9.05 -2.83
N SER A 234 17.56 -9.18 -3.95
CA SER A 234 18.00 -8.70 -5.27
C SER A 234 17.04 -7.62 -5.71
N PRO A 235 17.41 -6.34 -5.70
CA PRO A 235 16.57 -5.30 -6.27
C PRO A 235 16.57 -5.48 -7.78
N LYS A 236 15.44 -5.91 -8.35
CA LYS A 236 15.24 -5.77 -9.79
C LYS A 236 15.09 -4.27 -10.08
N ARG A 237 16.04 -3.75 -10.85
CA ARG A 237 15.99 -2.41 -11.44
C ARG A 237 14.88 -2.31 -12.47
#